data_AF-A0AA38F0E4-F1
#
_entry.id   AF-A0AA38F0E4-F1
#
_cell.length_a   1.000
_cell.length_b   1.000
_cell.length_c   1.000
_cell.angle_alpha   90.00
_cell.angle_beta   90.00
_cell.angle_gamma   90.00
#
_symmetry.space_group_name_H-M   'P 1'
#
loop_
_entity.id
_entity.type
_entity.pdbx_description
1 polymer ?
#
loop_
_entity_poly.entity_id
_entity_poly.type
_entity_poly.pdbx_seq_one_letter_code
_entity_poly.pdbx_strand_id
1 'polypeptide(L)'
;MAFYISLNLLGNMVFNINLFDPHNPASMGFEDIIKKMMKHGGLFSISWVLGSSWLATGSMRHQKTKYMKGICDFFDLLIQDTIVVRRKNLEKESEKYFLDVLLDFRSEDFTLVGV
;
A
#
# COMPACT_ATOMS: atom_id res chain seq x y z
N MET A 1 10.17 -14.91 -3.78
CA MET A 1 9.67 -14.65 -5.16
C MET A 1 8.15 -14.62 -5.21
N ALA A 2 7.45 -15.67 -4.78
CA ALA A 2 5.98 -15.71 -4.77
C ALA A 2 5.33 -14.48 -4.10
N PHE A 3 5.84 -14.05 -2.95
CA PHE A 3 5.33 -12.87 -2.24
C PHE A 3 5.36 -11.56 -3.07
N TYR A 4 6.45 -11.29 -3.78
CA TYR A 4 6.58 -10.11 -4.63
C TYR A 4 5.64 -10.18 -5.84
N ILE A 5 5.47 -11.37 -6.41
CA ILE A 5 4.54 -11.61 -7.52
C ILE A 5 3.10 -11.35 -7.05
N SER A 6 2.72 -11.88 -5.87
CA SER A 6 1.38 -11.66 -5.30
C SER A 6 1.10 -10.18 -5.03
N LEU A 7 2.08 -9.44 -4.52
CA LEU A 7 1.95 -8.01 -4.29
C LEU A 7 1.87 -7.22 -5.61
N ASN A 8 2.63 -7.58 -6.64
CA ASN A 8 2.48 -6.97 -7.97
C ASN A 8 1.10 -7.24 -8.58
N LEU A 9 0.58 -8.46 -8.46
CA LEU A 9 -0.78 -8.78 -8.90
C LEU A 9 -1.81 -7.93 -8.17
N LEU A 10 -1.67 -7.77 -6.85
CA LEU A 10 -2.54 -6.90 -6.06
C LEU A 10 -2.43 -5.43 -6.50
N GLY A 11 -1.22 -4.94 -6.74
CA GLY A 11 -0.98 -3.58 -7.24
C GLY A 11 -1.65 -3.32 -8.58
N ASN A 12 -1.57 -4.27 -9.52
CA ASN A 12 -2.23 -4.16 -10.81
C ASN A 12 -3.76 -4.19 -10.67
N MET A 13 -4.32 -5.05 -9.81
CA MET A 13 -5.77 -5.09 -9.60
C MET A 13 -6.32 -3.82 -8.94
N VAL A 14 -5.58 -3.24 -8.00
CA VAL A 14 -6.07 -2.13 -7.19
C VAL A 14 -5.75 -0.78 -7.81
N PHE A 15 -4.52 -0.59 -8.31
CA PHE A 15 -3.99 0.70 -8.75
C PHE A 15 -3.56 0.69 -10.23
N ASN A 16 -3.63 -0.44 -10.93
CA ASN A 16 -3.07 -0.64 -12.28
C ASN A 16 -1.58 -0.36 -12.39
N ILE A 17 -0.81 -0.72 -11.36
CA ILE A 17 0.64 -0.54 -11.38
C ILE A 17 1.39 -1.78 -10.90
N ASN A 18 2.61 -1.94 -11.40
CA ASN A 18 3.59 -2.84 -10.83
C ASN A 18 4.25 -2.19 -9.61
N LEU A 19 3.99 -2.72 -8.41
CA LEU A 19 4.55 -2.18 -7.16
C LEU A 19 6.08 -2.31 -7.06
N PHE A 20 6.68 -3.24 -7.81
CA PHE A 20 8.13 -3.46 -7.86
C PHE A 20 8.68 -3.17 -9.26
N ASP A 21 8.40 -1.98 -9.77
CA ASP A 21 8.99 -1.48 -11.01
C ASP A 21 10.38 -0.84 -10.75
N PRO A 22 11.48 -1.37 -11.34
CA PRO A 22 12.82 -0.82 -11.16
C PRO A 22 13.01 0.57 -11.78
N HIS A 23 12.12 1.01 -12.68
CA HIS A 23 12.17 2.34 -13.28
C HIS A 23 11.45 3.41 -12.44
N ASN A 24 10.68 3.00 -11.44
CA ASN A 24 9.97 3.90 -10.54
C ASN A 24 10.71 4.05 -9.19
N PRO A 25 11.22 5.24 -8.85
CA PRO A 25 11.93 5.46 -7.58
C PRO A 25 11.04 5.24 -6.34
N ALA A 26 9.73 5.46 -6.44
CA ALA A 26 8.80 5.17 -5.35
C ALA A 26 8.71 3.65 -5.08
N SER A 27 8.68 2.84 -6.14
CA SER A 27 8.66 1.38 -6.07
C SER A 27 9.94 0.81 -5.45
N MET A 28 11.11 1.41 -5.73
CA MET A 28 12.37 1.03 -5.06
C MET A 28 12.34 1.30 -3.55
N GLY A 29 11.79 2.45 -3.13
CA GLY A 29 11.63 2.78 -1.72
C GLY A 29 10.66 1.82 -1.01
N PHE A 30 9.55 1.48 -1.66
CA PHE A 30 8.59 0.50 -1.17
C PHE A 30 9.20 -0.91 -1.04
N GLU A 31 9.98 -1.36 -2.03
CA GLU A 31 10.67 -2.65 -1.98
C GLU A 31 11.62 -2.77 -0.78
N ASP A 32 12.39 -1.72 -0.50
CA ASP A 32 13.29 -1.68 0.66
C ASP A 32 12.51 -1.75 1.99
N ILE A 33 11.39 -1.03 2.10
CA ILE A 33 10.51 -1.09 3.28
C ILE A 33 9.95 -2.50 3.46
N ILE A 34 9.47 -3.14 2.40
CA ILE A 34 8.92 -4.50 2.42
C ILE A 34 10.00 -5.53 2.78
N LYS A 35 11.21 -5.42 2.22
CA LYS A 35 12.36 -6.27 2.59
C LYS A 35 12.70 -6.14 4.06
N LYS A 36 12.78 -4.90 4.56
CA LYS A 36 13.02 -4.62 5.98
C LYS A 36 11.91 -5.18 6.86
N MET A 37 10.65 -5.01 6.46
CA MET A 37 9.51 -5.56 7.19
C MET A 37 9.53 -7.09 7.23
N MET A 38 9.79 -7.78 6.11
CA MET A 38 9.90 -9.24 6.09
C MET A 38 11.04 -9.75 6.97
N LYS A 39 12.20 -9.09 6.92
CA LYS A 39 13.37 -9.44 7.75
C LYS A 39 13.05 -9.35 9.24
N HIS A 40 12.34 -8.31 9.66
CA HIS A 40 11.95 -8.15 11.05
C HIS A 40 10.72 -8.99 11.42
N GLY A 41 9.78 -9.20 10.49
CA GLY A 41 8.58 -10.04 10.66
C GLY A 41 8.90 -11.49 11.03
N GLY A 42 9.94 -12.06 10.42
CA GLY A 42 10.47 -13.37 10.80
C GLY A 42 11.01 -13.42 12.23
N LEU A 43 11.65 -12.34 12.69
CA LEU A 43 12.13 -12.18 14.06
C LEU A 43 10.98 -12.03 15.08
N PHE A 44 9.87 -11.39 14.67
CA PHE A 44 8.67 -11.20 15.50
C PHE A 44 7.83 -12.47 15.67
N SER A 45 7.77 -13.34 14.66
CA SER A 45 7.05 -14.62 14.78
C SER A 45 7.68 -15.51 15.87
N ILE A 46 9.01 -15.51 15.95
CA ILE A 46 9.77 -16.29 16.94
C ILE A 46 9.57 -15.74 18.37
N SER A 47 9.52 -14.41 18.54
CA SER A 47 9.33 -13.81 19.88
C SER A 47 7.94 -14.01 20.46
N TRP A 48 6.91 -14.12 19.60
CA TRP A 48 5.56 -14.49 20.01
C TRP A 48 5.47 -15.95 20.45
N VAL A 49 6.06 -16.88 19.66
CA VAL A 49 6.05 -18.33 19.95
C VAL A 49 6.79 -18.68 21.24
N LEU A 50 7.85 -17.94 21.58
CA LEU A 50 8.67 -18.20 22.78
C LEU A 50 8.17 -17.48 24.05
N GLY A 51 7.01 -16.82 24.03
CA GLY A 51 6.51 -16.04 25.17
C GLY A 51 7.34 -14.79 25.49
N SER A 52 8.31 -14.46 24.64
CA SER A 52 9.27 -13.36 24.76
C SER A 52 8.71 -12.01 24.33
N SER A 53 7.40 -11.81 24.45
CA SER A 53 6.72 -10.55 24.11
C SER A 53 7.24 -9.36 24.92
N TRP A 54 7.81 -9.61 26.10
CA TRP A 54 8.44 -8.61 26.96
C TRP A 54 9.86 -8.21 26.51
N LEU A 55 10.54 -9.05 25.71
CA LEU A 55 11.81 -8.73 25.05
C LEU A 55 11.63 -7.91 23.76
N ALA A 56 10.39 -7.66 23.33
CA ALA A 56 10.11 -6.69 22.27
C ALA A 56 10.40 -5.27 22.78
N THR A 57 11.69 -4.93 22.79
CA THR A 57 12.23 -3.63 23.20
C THR A 57 11.54 -2.49 22.44
N GLY A 58 11.37 -1.32 23.07
CA GLY A 58 10.68 -0.16 22.46
C GLY A 58 11.21 0.26 21.08
N SER A 59 12.47 -0.06 20.77
CA SER A 59 13.10 0.04 19.45
C SER A 59 12.33 -0.71 18.35
N MET A 60 11.88 -1.93 18.65
CA MET A 60 11.14 -2.77 17.71
C MET A 60 9.75 -2.22 17.40
N ARG A 61 9.08 -1.57 18.37
CA ARG A 61 7.80 -0.87 18.12
C ARG A 61 8.01 0.36 17.24
N HIS A 62 9.04 1.17 17.51
CA HIS A 62 9.34 2.36 16.70
C HIS A 62 9.65 2.01 15.25
N GLN A 63 10.40 0.93 15.01
CA GLN A 63 10.67 0.45 13.65
C GLN A 63 9.40 -0.02 12.93
N LYS A 64 8.52 -0.75 13.61
CA LYS A 64 7.22 -1.16 13.05
C LYS A 64 6.38 0.05 12.61
N THR A 65 6.27 1.06 13.47
CA THR A 65 5.53 2.29 13.14
C THR A 65 6.16 3.00 11.94
N LYS A 66 7.49 3.05 11.86
CA LYS A 66 8.19 3.66 10.71
C LYS A 66 7.93 2.91 9.40
N TYR A 67 7.95 1.57 9.41
CA TYR A 67 7.66 0.78 8.21
C TYR A 67 6.20 0.90 7.78
N MET A 68 5.25 0.81 8.73
CA MET A 68 3.84 0.99 8.40
C MET A 68 3.56 2.39 7.88
N LYS A 69 4.16 3.42 8.47
CA LYS A 69 4.07 4.78 7.94
C LYS A 69 4.56 4.85 6.49
N GLY A 70 5.73 4.29 6.18
CA GLY A 70 6.25 4.29 4.82
C GLY A 70 5.37 3.53 3.81
N ILE A 71 4.70 2.46 4.24
CA ILE A 71 3.71 1.74 3.42
C ILE A 71 2.47 2.61 3.17
N CYS A 72 1.94 3.27 4.21
CA CYS A 72 0.81 4.19 4.08
C CYS A 72 1.16 5.38 3.17
N ASP A 73 2.30 6.02 3.40
CA ASP A 73 2.77 7.15 2.58
C ASP A 73 2.89 6.73 1.10
N PHE A 74 3.34 5.50 0.82
CA PHE A 74 3.40 4.97 -0.54
C PHE A 74 2.00 4.77 -1.15
N PHE A 75 1.05 4.16 -0.43
CA PHE A 75 -0.31 4.01 -0.93
C PHE A 75 -1.03 5.35 -1.12
N ASP A 76 -0.78 6.32 -0.24
CA ASP A 76 -1.34 7.67 -0.38
C ASP A 76 -0.85 8.34 -1.66
N LEU A 77 0.43 8.18 -2.02
CA LEU A 77 0.96 8.66 -3.31
C LEU A 77 0.24 8.02 -4.49
N LEU A 78 0.03 6.70 -4.45
CA LEU A 78 -0.67 5.99 -5.54
C LEU A 78 -2.13 6.46 -5.68
N ILE A 79 -2.84 6.61 -4.55
CA ILE A 79 -4.22 7.08 -4.56
C ILE A 79 -4.29 8.50 -5.14
N GLN A 80 -3.37 9.39 -4.75
CA GLN A 80 -3.31 10.75 -5.28
C GLN A 80 -3.04 10.76 -6.78
N ASP A 81 -2.07 9.96 -7.26
CA ASP A 81 -1.76 9.84 -8.69
C ASP A 81 -2.97 9.33 -9.48
N THR A 82 -3.66 8.29 -8.99
CA THR A 82 -4.88 7.78 -9.63
C THR A 82 -5.98 8.84 -9.69
N ILE A 83 -6.22 9.60 -8.62
CA ILE A 83 -7.20 10.69 -8.61
C ILE A 83 -6.85 11.77 -9.65
N VAL A 84 -5.58 12.15 -9.77
CA VAL A 84 -5.12 13.15 -10.74
C VAL A 84 -5.30 12.64 -12.17
N VAL A 85 -4.91 11.40 -12.46
CA VAL A 85 -5.07 10.76 -13.78
C VAL A 85 -6.55 10.68 -14.14
N ARG A 86 -7.39 10.24 -13.21
CA ARG A 86 -8.84 10.13 -13.40
C ARG A 86 -9.48 11.49 -13.70
N ARG A 87 -9.10 12.55 -12.98
CA ARG A 87 -9.58 13.92 -13.26
C ARG A 87 -9.19 14.39 -14.66
N LYS A 88 -8.02 13.99 -15.16
CA LYS A 88 -7.56 14.35 -16.52
C LYS A 88 -8.28 13.55 -17.61
N ASN A 89 -8.71 12.33 -17.31
CA ASN A 89 -9.31 11.39 -18.26
C ASN A 89 -10.84 11.29 -18.17
N LEU A 90 -11.50 12.27 -17.54
CA LEU A 90 -12.96 12.31 -17.33
C LEU A 90 -13.83 12.11 -18.59
N GLU A 91 -13.27 12.24 -19.79
CA GLU A 91 -13.99 12.11 -21.07
C GLU A 91 -13.80 10.76 -21.78
N LYS A 92 -12.96 9.85 -21.28
CA LYS A 92 -12.80 8.51 -21.87
C LYS A 92 -13.28 7.44 -20.91
N GLU A 93 -14.14 6.54 -21.40
CA GLU A 93 -14.38 5.24 -20.77
C GLU A 93 -13.04 4.49 -20.70
N SER A 94 -12.30 4.68 -19.62
CA SER A 94 -11.10 3.91 -19.31
C SER A 94 -11.48 2.70 -18.47
N GLU A 95 -10.64 1.68 -18.55
CA GLU A 95 -10.69 0.52 -17.66
C GLU A 95 -10.74 0.99 -16.20
N LYS A 96 -11.73 0.49 -15.44
CA LYS A 96 -11.91 0.83 -14.02
C LYS A 96 -11.21 -0.23 -13.17
N TYR A 97 -10.34 0.22 -12.29
CA TYR A 97 -9.67 -0.63 -11.30
C TYR A 97 -10.41 -0.59 -9.96
N PHE A 98 -10.04 -1.47 -9.02
CA PHE A 98 -10.76 -1.57 -7.75
C PHE A 98 -10.79 -0.23 -6.99
N LEU A 99 -9.71 0.56 -7.04
CA LEU A 99 -9.70 1.89 -6.42
C LEU A 99 -10.68 2.85 -7.11
N ASP A 100 -10.87 2.77 -8.43
CA ASP A 100 -11.85 3.62 -9.13
C ASP A 100 -13.28 3.33 -8.67
N VAL A 101 -13.60 2.05 -8.44
CA VAL A 101 -14.88 1.62 -7.88
C VAL A 101 -15.07 2.16 -6.46
N LEU A 102 -14.04 2.08 -5.61
CA LEU A 102 -14.09 2.66 -4.25
C LEU A 102 -14.29 4.17 -4.27
N LEU A 103 -13.67 4.87 -5.21
CA LEU A 103 -13.85 6.31 -5.39
C LEU A 103 -15.23 6.68 -5.93
N ASP A 104 -15.85 5.83 -6.77
CA ASP A 104 -17.23 5.98 -7.24
C ASP A 104 -18.20 5.95 -6.06
N PHE A 105 -18.12 4.92 -5.21
CA PHE A 105 -18.94 4.81 -4.00
C PHE A 105 -18.77 6.02 -3.08
N ARG A 106 -17.53 6.47 -2.87
CA ARG A 106 -17.26 7.67 -2.07
C ARG A 106 -17.94 8.92 -2.66
N SER A 107 -17.99 9.05 -3.98
CA SER A 107 -18.60 10.22 -4.62
C SER A 107 -20.13 10.24 -4.49
N GLU A 108 -20.77 9.06 -4.47
CA GLU A 108 -22.22 8.91 -4.25
C GLU A 108 -22.64 9.27 -2.82
N ASP A 109 -21.78 9.02 -1.82
CA ASP A 109 -22.06 9.43 -0.44
C ASP A 109 -22.10 10.96 -0.24
N PHE A 110 -21.42 11.73 -1.10
CA PHE A 110 -21.44 13.20 -1.03
C PHE A 110 -22.60 13.85 -1.81
N THR A 111 -23.35 13.10 -2.62
CA THR A 111 -24.53 13.64 -3.32
C THR A 111 -25.80 13.57 -2.47
N LEU A 112 -25.78 12.85 -1.34
CA LEU A 112 -26.91 12.72 -0.41
C LEU A 112 -26.96 13.80 0.70
N VAL A 113 -26.02 14.75 0.75
CA VAL A 113 -26.05 15.88 1.71
C VAL A 113 -26.78 17.12 1.16
N GLY A 114 -27.56 16.94 0.08
CA GLY A 114 -28.29 18.02 -0.58
C GLY A 114 -29.77 17.72 -0.77
N VAL A 115 -30.51 17.45 0.31
CA VAL A 115 -31.97 17.57 0.38
C VAL A 115 -32.37 18.17 1.72
#